data_AF-A0AAD8ZT60-F1
#
_entry.id   AF-A0AAD8ZT60-F1
#
_cell.length_a   1.000
_cell.length_b   1.000
_cell.length_c   1.000
_cell.angle_alpha   90.00
_cell.angle_beta   90.00
_cell.angle_gamma   90.00
#
_symmetry.space_group_name_H-M   'P 1'
#
loop_
_entity.id
_entity.type
_entity.pdbx_description
1 polymer ?
#
loop_
_entity_poly.entity_id
_entity_poly.type
_entity_poly.pdbx_seq_one_letter_code
_entity_poly.pdbx_strand_id
1 'polypeptide(L)'
;MEMPIVLFDFLHAKLNYVFTFLNGWYQYMITLFLVFVVQFCVSSACLTINKEQQSELLEVGWNNSKFTQMDVEKNLNCCGFYHMAINETCTAACFPHATCNTCAVKLQEHVGEVLRFVGETGLFFSFTEILAVWLTYRYRNQKDPRANPSAFL
;
A
#
# COMPACT_ATOMS: atom_id res chain seq x y z
N MET A 1 -0.61 3.01 13.36
CA MET A 1 -1.30 2.22 12.31
C MET A 1 -0.27 1.77 11.26
N GLU A 2 0.86 1.22 11.73
CA GLU A 2 2.09 1.01 10.94
C GLU A 2 2.24 -0.44 10.45
N MET A 3 1.23 -1.28 10.66
CA MET A 3 1.32 -2.73 10.53
C MET A 3 0.95 -3.34 9.16
N PRO A 4 0.13 -2.72 8.27
CA PRO A 4 -0.25 -3.40 7.02
C PRO A 4 0.80 -3.31 5.91
N ILE A 5 1.61 -2.25 5.87
CA ILE A 5 2.64 -2.05 4.82
C ILE A 5 3.81 -3.04 5.02
N VAL A 6 4.25 -3.20 6.28
CA VAL A 6 5.30 -4.17 6.65
C VAL A 6 4.85 -5.61 6.37
N LEU A 7 3.56 -5.91 6.54
CA LEU A 7 2.99 -7.23 6.24
C LEU A 7 2.90 -7.49 4.73
N PHE A 8 2.63 -6.45 3.92
CA PHE A 8 2.61 -6.56 2.46
C PHE A 8 4.03 -6.79 1.92
N ASP A 9 5.03 -6.07 2.42
CA ASP A 9 6.44 -6.31 2.10
C ASP A 9 6.92 -7.69 2.58
N PHE A 10 6.48 -8.14 3.77
CA PHE A 10 6.79 -9.50 4.27
C PHE A 10 6.12 -10.61 3.44
N LEU A 11 4.90 -10.39 2.95
CA LEU A 11 4.19 -11.35 2.11
C LEU A 11 4.76 -11.39 0.70
N HIS A 12 5.15 -10.23 0.15
CA HIS A 12 5.85 -10.12 -1.13
C HIS A 12 7.23 -10.78 -1.06
N ALA A 13 7.95 -10.58 0.05
CA ALA A 13 9.21 -11.27 0.31
C ALA A 13 9.02 -12.78 0.43
N LYS A 14 7.99 -13.27 1.14
CA LYS A 14 7.71 -14.71 1.26
C LYS A 14 7.21 -15.36 -0.03
N LEU A 15 6.36 -14.68 -0.82
CA LEU A 15 5.91 -15.20 -2.11
C LEU A 15 7.03 -15.19 -3.14
N ASN A 16 7.85 -14.14 -3.22
CA ASN A 16 9.05 -14.16 -4.07
C ASN A 16 10.01 -15.26 -3.62
N TYR A 17 10.15 -15.53 -2.31
CA TYR A 17 11.00 -16.61 -1.80
C TYR A 17 10.48 -18.01 -2.22
N VAL A 18 9.16 -18.23 -2.16
CA VAL A 18 8.53 -19.50 -2.57
C VAL A 18 8.53 -19.67 -4.11
N PHE A 19 8.36 -18.58 -4.88
CA PHE A 19 8.37 -18.60 -6.34
C PHE A 19 9.79 -18.76 -6.93
N THR A 20 10.80 -18.14 -6.28
CA THR A 20 12.22 -18.28 -6.62
C THR A 20 12.76 -19.68 -6.32
N PHE A 21 12.17 -20.40 -5.35
CA PHE A 21 12.57 -21.77 -5.02
C PHE A 21 12.09 -22.82 -6.03
N LEU A 22 11.10 -22.52 -6.88
CA LEU A 22 10.41 -23.54 -7.69
C LEU A 22 10.64 -23.47 -9.21
N ASN A 23 10.92 -22.33 -9.86
CA ASN A 23 11.05 -22.31 -11.33
C ASN A 23 12.05 -21.27 -11.89
N GLY A 24 12.92 -21.77 -12.77
CA GLY A 24 13.64 -21.08 -13.85
C GLY A 24 13.96 -19.58 -13.77
N TRP A 25 15.27 -19.29 -13.74
CA TRP A 25 16.00 -18.05 -14.09
C TRP A 25 15.45 -17.05 -15.15
N TYR A 26 14.49 -17.42 -16.01
CA TYR A 26 13.85 -16.54 -16.99
C TYR A 26 12.52 -15.96 -16.49
N GLN A 27 11.74 -16.70 -15.69
CA GLN A 27 10.47 -16.21 -15.17
C GLN A 27 10.64 -15.06 -14.17
N TYR A 28 11.75 -15.06 -13.43
CA TYR A 28 12.04 -14.04 -12.41
C TYR A 28 12.05 -12.59 -12.96
N MET A 29 12.63 -12.37 -14.15
CA MET A 29 12.69 -11.03 -14.77
C MET A 29 11.31 -10.51 -15.18
N ILE A 30 10.42 -11.42 -15.61
CA ILE A 30 9.04 -11.07 -15.99
C ILE A 30 8.22 -10.76 -14.72
N THR A 31 8.38 -11.55 -13.66
CA THR A 31 7.66 -11.33 -12.39
C THR A 31 8.03 -9.98 -11.77
N LEU A 32 9.31 -9.63 -11.70
CA LEU A 32 9.74 -8.32 -11.18
C LEU A 32 9.15 -7.16 -12.00
N PHE A 33 9.09 -7.31 -13.32
CA PHE A 33 8.49 -6.29 -14.19
C PHE A 33 6.98 -6.14 -13.96
N LEU A 34 6.24 -7.24 -13.79
CA LEU A 34 4.81 -7.19 -13.50
C LEU A 34 4.51 -6.55 -12.15
N VAL A 35 5.31 -6.86 -11.14
CA VAL A 35 5.22 -6.24 -9.81
C VAL A 35 5.42 -4.73 -9.91
N PHE A 36 6.47 -4.30 -10.61
CA PHE A 36 6.75 -2.90 -10.86
C PHE A 36 5.54 -2.18 -11.48
N VAL A 37 4.93 -2.76 -12.52
CA VAL A 37 3.77 -2.17 -13.20
C VAL A 37 2.60 -2.01 -12.22
N VAL A 38 2.27 -3.06 -11.46
CA VAL A 38 1.14 -3.01 -10.51
C VAL A 38 1.39 -1.97 -9.41
N GLN A 39 2.59 -1.94 -8.82
CA GLN A 39 2.94 -1.01 -7.75
C GLN A 39 2.96 0.44 -8.23
N PHE A 40 3.49 0.69 -9.43
CA PHE A 40 3.48 2.01 -10.04
C PHE A 40 2.06 2.50 -10.31
N CYS A 41 1.18 1.63 -10.83
CA CYS A 41 -0.23 1.96 -11.06
C CYS A 41 -0.97 2.26 -9.74
N VAL A 42 -0.82 1.43 -8.71
CA VAL A 42 -1.46 1.66 -7.40
C VAL A 42 -0.94 2.95 -6.77
N SER A 43 0.37 3.19 -6.78
CA SER A 43 0.99 4.38 -6.19
C SER A 43 0.52 5.66 -6.87
N SER A 44 0.47 5.68 -8.20
CA SER A 44 -0.03 6.82 -8.97
C SER A 44 -1.54 7.06 -8.77
N ALA A 45 -2.34 5.99 -8.64
CA ALA A 45 -3.76 6.12 -8.29
C ALA A 45 -3.96 6.72 -6.90
N CYS A 46 -3.19 6.27 -5.89
CA CYS A 46 -3.25 6.80 -4.53
C CYS A 46 -2.83 8.28 -4.44
N LEU A 47 -1.90 8.73 -5.28
CA LEU A 47 -1.46 10.13 -5.32
C LEU A 47 -2.43 11.07 -6.04
N THR A 48 -3.18 10.55 -7.02
CA THR A 48 -4.05 11.36 -7.89
C THR A 48 -5.48 11.53 -7.34
N ILE A 49 -5.83 10.79 -6.29
CA ILE A 49 -7.18 10.82 -5.73
C ILE A 49 -7.52 12.20 -5.14
N ASN A 50 -8.62 12.79 -5.61
CA ASN A 50 -9.11 14.08 -5.12
C ASN A 50 -10.04 13.90 -3.92
N LYS A 51 -10.33 15.01 -3.22
CA LYS A 51 -11.17 15.01 -2.01
C LYS A 51 -12.57 14.48 -2.27
N GLU A 52 -13.15 14.82 -3.42
CA GLU A 52 -14.51 14.41 -3.81
C GLU A 52 -14.58 12.89 -4.00
N GLN A 53 -13.65 12.33 -4.79
CA GLN A 53 -13.55 10.88 -5.00
C GLN A 53 -13.28 10.13 -3.70
N GLN A 54 -12.43 10.69 -2.85
CA GLN A 54 -12.15 10.15 -1.53
C GLN A 54 -13.40 10.15 -0.65
N SER A 55 -14.19 11.22 -0.65
CA SER A 55 -15.41 11.31 0.18
C SER A 55 -16.46 10.26 -0.22
N GLU A 56 -16.66 10.02 -1.51
CA GLU A 56 -17.57 9.00 -2.01
C GLU A 56 -17.13 7.59 -1.59
N LEU A 57 -15.83 7.27 -1.74
CA LEU A 57 -15.28 5.98 -1.32
C LEU A 57 -15.38 5.78 0.19
N LEU A 58 -15.16 6.83 0.97
CA LEU A 58 -15.30 6.78 2.42
C LEU A 58 -16.76 6.65 2.86
N GLU A 59 -17.70 7.24 2.14
CA GLU A 59 -19.13 7.09 2.43
C GLU A 59 -19.62 5.66 2.15
N VAL A 60 -19.21 5.10 1.01
CA VAL A 60 -19.49 3.69 0.67
C VAL A 60 -18.82 2.75 1.67
N GLY A 61 -17.56 3.03 2.04
CA GLY A 61 -16.82 2.26 3.03
C GLY A 61 -17.44 2.35 4.43
N TRP A 62 -17.91 3.53 4.82
CA TRP A 62 -18.60 3.76 6.08
C TRP A 62 -19.87 2.91 6.16
N ASN A 63 -20.71 2.91 5.13
CA ASN A 63 -21.97 2.17 5.13
C ASN A 63 -21.81 0.63 5.01
N ASN A 64 -20.59 0.13 4.82
CA ASN A 64 -20.34 -1.30 4.61
C ASN A 64 -20.40 -2.11 5.92
N SER A 65 -19.75 -1.63 6.99
CA SER A 65 -19.63 -2.40 8.23
C SER A 65 -19.61 -1.54 9.49
N LYS A 66 -20.47 -1.88 10.46
CA LYS A 66 -20.50 -1.23 11.78
C LYS A 66 -19.22 -1.45 12.60
N PHE A 67 -18.50 -2.56 12.36
CA PHE A 67 -17.26 -2.84 13.07
C PHE A 67 -16.17 -1.83 12.71
N THR A 68 -16.00 -1.54 11.41
CA THR A 68 -15.05 -0.53 10.93
C THR A 68 -15.43 0.88 11.40
N GLN A 69 -16.72 1.19 11.50
CA GLN A 69 -17.17 2.46 12.07
C GLN A 69 -16.70 2.59 13.53
N MET A 70 -16.95 1.60 14.38
CA MET A 70 -16.53 1.64 15.79
C MET A 70 -15.00 1.78 15.96
N ASP A 71 -14.22 1.06 15.16
CA ASP A 71 -12.76 1.17 15.21
C ASP A 71 -12.28 2.58 14.80
N VAL A 72 -12.88 3.16 13.76
CA VAL A 72 -12.60 4.53 13.34
C VAL A 72 -13.00 5.54 14.41
N GLU A 73 -14.21 5.43 14.98
CA GLU A 73 -14.69 6.31 16.04
C GLU A 73 -13.77 6.30 17.26
N LYS A 74 -13.32 5.11 17.66
CA LYS A 74 -12.37 4.92 18.77
C LYS A 74 -10.98 5.47 18.45
N ASN A 75 -10.45 5.21 17.25
CA ASN A 75 -9.09 5.62 16.88
C ASN A 75 -8.98 7.11 16.57
N LEU A 76 -9.99 7.72 15.95
CA LEU A 76 -10.00 9.14 15.56
C LEU A 76 -10.73 10.06 16.55
N ASN A 77 -11.33 9.50 17.61
CA ASN A 77 -12.13 10.22 18.60
C ASN A 77 -13.17 11.14 17.93
N CYS A 78 -14.06 10.53 17.16
CA CYS A 78 -15.15 11.18 16.44
C CYS A 78 -16.39 10.26 16.47
N CYS A 79 -17.57 10.78 16.13
CA CYS A 79 -18.80 9.99 16.10
C CYS A 79 -19.65 10.33 14.88
N GLY A 80 -20.16 9.30 14.21
CA GLY A 80 -20.98 9.42 13.01
C GLY A 80 -20.24 10.01 11.80
N PHE A 81 -20.70 9.71 10.59
CA PHE A 81 -20.02 10.16 9.37
C PHE A 81 -20.23 11.66 9.11
N TYR A 82 -21.44 12.07 8.70
CA TYR A 82 -21.83 13.49 8.57
C TYR A 82 -22.70 13.99 9.72
N HIS A 83 -23.46 13.10 10.35
CA HIS A 83 -24.37 13.41 11.44
C HIS A 83 -24.29 12.33 12.52
N MET A 84 -24.42 12.74 13.78
CA MET A 84 -24.65 11.79 14.88
C MET A 84 -26.14 11.47 14.93
N ALA A 85 -26.49 10.19 14.76
CA ALA A 85 -27.84 9.74 15.05
C ALA A 85 -28.02 9.70 16.58
N ILE A 86 -29.04 10.39 17.09
CA ILE A 86 -29.34 10.54 18.52
C ILE A 86 -29.55 9.18 19.23
N ASN A 87 -29.85 8.12 18.47
CA ASN A 87 -30.09 6.77 18.97
C ASN A 87 -28.90 5.80 18.80
N GLU A 88 -27.78 6.24 18.22
CA GLU A 88 -26.59 5.39 18.11
C GLU A 88 -25.59 5.67 19.22
N THR A 89 -25.04 4.59 19.78
CA THR A 89 -24.02 4.64 20.83
C THR A 89 -22.66 4.66 20.17
N CYS A 90 -21.84 5.65 20.50
CA CYS A 90 -20.50 5.81 19.95
C CYS A 90 -19.45 5.32 20.95
N THR A 91 -18.41 4.66 20.44
CA THR A 91 -17.34 4.07 21.28
C THR A 91 -16.15 5.02 21.52
N ALA A 92 -16.20 6.23 20.97
CA ALA A 92 -15.17 7.24 21.11
C ALA A 92 -15.08 7.79 22.54
N ALA A 93 -13.88 8.15 22.99
CA ALA A 93 -13.66 8.70 24.33
C ALA A 93 -14.33 10.09 24.52
N CYS A 94 -14.63 10.80 23.42
CA CYS A 94 -15.30 12.09 23.47
C CYS A 94 -16.83 12.00 23.69
N PHE A 95 -17.45 10.82 23.51
CA PHE A 95 -18.89 10.63 23.60
C PHE A 95 -19.48 10.96 24.98
N PRO A 96 -18.91 10.49 26.12
CA PRO A 96 -19.43 10.81 27.45
C PRO A 96 -19.37 12.31 27.79
N HIS A 97 -18.53 13.10 27.10
CA HIS A 97 -18.43 14.54 27.30
C HIS A 97 -19.28 15.37 26.33
N ALA A 98 -19.98 14.74 25.38
CA ALA A 98 -20.78 15.40 24.34
C ALA A 98 -20.00 16.42 23.48
N THR A 99 -18.68 16.30 23.39
CA THR A 99 -17.80 17.19 22.63
C THR A 99 -17.26 16.56 21.34
N CYS A 100 -17.87 15.48 20.86
CA CYS A 100 -17.40 14.80 19.65
C CYS A 100 -17.74 15.59 18.38
N ASN A 101 -16.76 15.66 17.48
CA ASN A 101 -16.96 16.11 16.11
C ASN A 101 -17.30 14.92 15.19
N THR A 102 -17.77 15.23 13.98
CA THR A 102 -18.09 14.24 12.95
C THR A 102 -16.83 13.59 12.37
N CYS A 103 -16.94 12.33 11.95
CA CYS A 103 -15.81 11.56 11.44
C CYS A 103 -15.43 11.89 10.00
N ALA A 104 -16.35 12.41 9.17
CA ALA A 104 -16.08 12.63 7.74
C ALA A 104 -14.80 13.43 7.48
N VAL A 105 -14.62 14.59 8.13
CA VAL A 105 -13.46 15.46 7.89
C VAL A 105 -12.17 14.84 8.43
N LYS A 106 -12.19 14.33 9.67
CA LYS A 106 -11.01 13.70 10.29
C LYS A 106 -10.57 12.45 9.53
N LEU A 107 -11.52 11.63 9.09
CA LEU A 107 -11.26 10.41 8.34
C LEU A 107 -10.70 10.75 6.96
N GLN A 108 -11.28 11.73 6.27
CA GLN A 108 -10.80 12.19 4.97
C GLN A 108 -9.35 12.72 5.05
N GLU A 109 -9.04 13.52 6.07
CA GLU A 109 -7.68 14.02 6.31
C GLU A 109 -6.70 12.88 6.61
N HIS A 110 -7.07 11.98 7.54
CA HIS A 110 -6.22 10.85 7.91
C HIS A 110 -5.95 9.91 6.73
N VAL A 111 -7.00 9.55 5.98
CA VAL A 111 -6.86 8.68 4.80
C VAL A 111 -6.09 9.41 3.69
N GLY A 112 -6.26 10.72 3.55
CA GLY A 112 -5.53 11.50 2.56
C GLY A 112 -4.03 11.52 2.83
N GLU A 113 -3.65 11.73 4.09
CA GLU A 113 -2.25 11.66 4.53
C GLU A 113 -1.65 10.27 4.29
N VAL A 114 -2.37 9.22 4.67
CA VAL A 114 -1.95 7.83 4.47
C VAL A 114 -1.81 7.49 2.98
N LEU A 115 -2.75 7.90 2.13
CA LEU A 115 -2.70 7.63 0.68
C LEU A 115 -1.50 8.32 0.02
N ARG A 116 -1.19 9.56 0.43
CA ARG A 116 0.00 10.27 -0.07
C ARG A 116 1.28 9.58 0.39
N PHE A 117 1.38 9.24 1.66
CA PHE A 117 2.53 8.53 2.21
C PHE A 117 2.76 7.17 1.54
N VAL A 118 1.69 6.38 1.35
CA VAL A 118 1.74 5.07 0.68
C VAL A 118 2.10 5.24 -0.79
N GLY A 119 1.51 6.22 -1.48
CA GLY A 119 1.81 6.49 -2.88
C GLY A 119 3.25 6.92 -3.12
N GLU A 120 3.80 7.78 -2.25
CA GLU A 120 5.21 8.18 -2.30
C GLU A 120 6.13 6.99 -2.02
N THR A 121 5.83 6.21 -0.98
CA THR A 121 6.63 5.03 -0.60
C THR A 121 6.62 3.97 -1.70
N GLY A 122 5.47 3.70 -2.30
CA GLY A 122 5.35 2.74 -3.40
C GLY A 122 6.07 3.20 -4.66
N LEU A 123 6.02 4.50 -4.99
CA LEU A 123 6.76 5.06 -6.12
C LEU A 123 8.28 5.01 -5.91
N PHE A 124 8.75 5.26 -4.69
CA PHE A 124 10.15 5.08 -4.32
C PHE A 124 10.60 3.63 -4.52
N PHE A 125 9.80 2.66 -4.05
CA PHE A 125 10.11 1.25 -4.22
C PHE A 125 10.16 0.85 -5.71
N SER A 126 9.19 1.29 -6.51
CA SER A 126 9.19 1.07 -7.97
C SER A 126 10.45 1.62 -8.66
N PHE A 127 10.98 2.77 -8.22
CA PHE A 127 12.25 3.29 -8.74
C PHE A 127 13.43 2.37 -8.40
N THR A 128 13.47 1.85 -7.17
CA THR A 128 14.51 0.89 -6.76
C THR A 128 14.42 -0.44 -7.51
N GLU A 129 13.22 -0.91 -7.87
CA GLU A 129 13.03 -2.11 -8.69
C GLU A 129 13.55 -1.93 -10.12
N ILE A 130 13.32 -0.78 -10.74
CA ILE A 130 13.91 -0.47 -12.06
C ILE A 130 15.45 -0.54 -11.99
N LEU A 131 16.05 0.05 -10.96
CA LEU A 131 17.49 -0.01 -10.75
C LEU A 131 17.97 -1.45 -10.53
N ALA A 132 17.22 -2.26 -9.77
CA ALA A 132 17.54 -3.66 -9.55
C ALA A 132 17.49 -4.49 -10.84
N VAL A 133 16.47 -4.29 -11.68
CA VAL A 133 16.36 -4.93 -13.00
C VAL A 133 17.51 -4.49 -13.91
N TRP A 134 17.83 -3.20 -13.95
CA TRP A 134 18.93 -2.67 -14.76
C TRP A 134 20.30 -3.21 -14.31
N LEU A 135 20.57 -3.21 -13.00
CA LEU A 135 21.79 -3.76 -12.43
C LEU A 135 21.90 -5.25 -12.71
N THR A 136 20.81 -6.01 -12.59
CA THR A 136 20.84 -7.45 -12.84
C THR A 136 20.99 -7.76 -14.33
N TYR A 137 20.36 -6.98 -15.21
CA TYR A 137 20.57 -7.05 -16.65
C TYR A 137 22.05 -6.80 -17.00
N ARG A 138 22.65 -5.73 -16.48
CA ARG A 138 24.06 -5.40 -16.70
C ARG A 138 25.00 -6.46 -16.13
N TYR A 139 24.74 -6.94 -14.92
CA TYR A 139 25.52 -8.00 -14.27
C TYR A 139 25.47 -9.30 -15.08
N ARG A 140 24.32 -9.65 -15.65
CA ARG A 140 24.20 -10.80 -16.57
C ARG A 140 24.95 -10.56 -17.88
N ASN A 141 24.92 -9.34 -18.44
CA ASN A 141 25.65 -8.99 -19.66
C ASN A 141 27.18 -8.89 -19.45
N GLN A 142 27.66 -8.95 -18.20
CA GLN A 142 29.08 -8.93 -17.84
C GLN A 142 29.67 -10.34 -17.54
N LYS A 143 28.86 -11.39 -17.50
CA LYS A 143 29.33 -12.79 -17.54
C LYS A 143 29.29 -13.22 -19.01
N ASP A 144 30.38 -13.17 -19.78
CA ASP A 144 31.48 -14.15 -19.75
C ASP A 144 32.78 -13.67 -20.45
N PRO A 145 33.93 -13.47 -19.75
CA PRO A 145 35.27 -13.48 -20.35
C PRO A 145 36.00 -14.83 -20.22
N ARG A 146 35.39 -15.85 -19.57
CA ARG A 146 35.99 -17.17 -19.35
C ARG A 146 35.41 -18.28 -20.24
N ALA A 147 34.40 -18.02 -21.04
CA ALA A 147 33.95 -18.89 -22.14
C ALA A 147 34.84 -18.81 -23.39
N ASN A 148 36.12 -18.40 -23.26
CA ASN A 148 37.11 -18.71 -24.28
C ASN A 148 37.79 -20.04 -23.89
N PRO A 149 37.45 -21.17 -24.55
CA PRO A 149 38.10 -22.46 -24.26
C PRO A 149 39.62 -22.44 -24.53
N SER A 150 40.17 -21.38 -25.13
CA SER A 150 41.60 -21.23 -25.39
C SER A 150 42.47 -20.81 -24.19
N ALA A 151 41.91 -20.70 -22.98
CA ALA A 151 42.65 -20.26 -21.78
C ALA A 151 42.97 -21.36 -20.75
N PHE A 152 42.57 -22.60 -21.00
CA PHE A 152 43.01 -23.77 -20.23
C PHE A 152 43.43 -24.88 -21.19
N LEU A 153 44.70 -24.81 -21.63
CA LEU A 153 45.50 -25.84 -22.32
C LEU A 153 44.87 -26.49 -23.57
#